data_AF-A0A6I6SAJ4-F1
#
_entry.id   AF-A0A6I6SAJ4-F1
#
_cell.length_a   1.000
_cell.length_b   1.000
_cell.length_c   1.000
_cell.angle_alpha   90.00
_cell.angle_beta   90.00
_cell.angle_gamma   90.00
#
_symmetry.space_group_name_H-M   'P 1'
#
loop_
_entity.id
_entity.type
_entity.pdbx_description
1 polymer ?
#
loop_
_entity_poly.entity_id
_entity_poly.type
_entity_poly.pdbx_seq_one_letter_code
_entity_poly.pdbx_strand_id
1 'polypeptide(L)'
;MERGIGFTSLHEAPDTTTPDGRLVFHVLAPLAGFIRELIVQGTNEGLDAARARGARRGRPPVMAEEQVRHAWDLLTHPGNTVTSIARLLGVSRNTIYKYLPELQGGEVAHAEATAAVELPQPAKSTE
;
A
#
# COMPACT_ATOMS: atom_id res chain seq x y z
N MET A 1 -38.29 8.48 -8.18
CA MET A 1 -39.12 9.69 -8.36
C MET A 1 -39.93 10.05 -7.11
N GLU A 2 -39.67 9.43 -5.95
CA GLU A 2 -40.44 9.61 -4.70
C GLU A 2 -40.51 11.06 -4.19
N ARG A 3 -39.62 11.94 -4.67
CA ARG A 3 -39.59 13.38 -4.33
C ARG A 3 -40.37 14.28 -5.29
N GLY A 4 -40.98 13.75 -6.35
CA GLY A 4 -41.75 14.55 -7.32
C GLY A 4 -40.94 15.51 -8.19
N ILE A 5 -39.63 15.27 -8.35
CA ILE A 5 -38.72 16.14 -9.12
C ILE A 5 -38.42 15.51 -10.48
N GLY A 6 -38.50 16.32 -11.54
CA GLY A 6 -38.13 15.95 -12.90
C GLY A 6 -36.72 16.40 -13.29
N PHE A 7 -36.15 15.70 -14.25
CA PHE A 7 -34.89 15.97 -14.94
C PHE A 7 -35.14 16.22 -16.43
N THR A 8 -34.56 17.29 -16.95
CA THR A 8 -34.60 17.66 -18.37
C THR A 8 -33.20 18.03 -18.79
N SER A 9 -32.66 17.38 -19.83
CA SER A 9 -31.43 17.85 -20.47
C SER A 9 -31.76 18.95 -21.49
N LEU A 10 -30.88 19.97 -21.59
CA LEU A 10 -31.03 21.06 -22.55
C LEU A 10 -30.40 20.72 -23.91
N HIS A 11 -29.49 19.75 -23.94
CA HIS A 11 -28.74 19.35 -25.13
C HIS A 11 -29.10 17.95 -25.61
N GLU A 12 -29.47 17.05 -24.69
CA GLU A 12 -29.97 15.72 -25.02
C GLU A 12 -31.48 15.61 -24.81
N ALA A 13 -32.09 14.54 -25.33
CA ALA A 13 -33.54 14.39 -25.38
C ALA A 13 -34.29 13.93 -24.10
N PRO A 14 -33.70 13.43 -22.99
CA PRO A 14 -34.55 12.93 -21.91
C PRO A 14 -35.16 14.07 -21.09
N ASP A 15 -36.45 14.31 -21.31
CA ASP A 15 -37.32 15.11 -20.44
C ASP A 15 -38.25 14.20 -19.62
N THR A 16 -37.84 13.91 -18.39
CA THR A 16 -38.60 13.05 -17.47
C THR A 16 -39.82 13.74 -16.84
N THR A 17 -40.09 15.00 -17.18
CA THR A 17 -41.36 15.66 -16.83
C THR A 17 -42.51 15.17 -17.71
N THR A 18 -42.22 14.60 -18.89
CA THR A 18 -43.21 14.01 -19.81
C THR A 18 -43.40 12.50 -19.59
N PRO A 19 -44.59 11.93 -19.90
CA PRO A 19 -44.81 10.49 -19.84
C PRO A 19 -43.83 9.68 -20.71
N ASP A 20 -43.55 10.15 -21.93
CA ASP A 20 -42.66 9.49 -22.88
C ASP A 20 -41.20 9.49 -22.38
N GLY A 21 -40.72 10.62 -21.86
CA GLY A 21 -39.38 10.70 -21.30
C GLY A 21 -39.21 9.87 -20.03
N ARG A 22 -40.27 9.70 -19.22
CA ARG A 22 -40.26 8.73 -18.10
C ARG A 22 -40.15 7.30 -18.60
N LEU A 23 -40.89 6.92 -19.65
CA LEU A 23 -40.80 5.58 -20.23
C LEU A 23 -39.38 5.28 -20.73
N VAL A 24 -38.80 6.19 -21.51
CA VAL A 24 -37.43 6.05 -22.02
C VAL A 24 -36.42 5.95 -20.87
N PHE A 25 -36.56 6.79 -19.84
CA PHE A 25 -35.69 6.73 -18.67
C PHE A 25 -35.81 5.40 -17.92
N HIS A 26 -37.01 4.83 -17.78
CA HIS A 26 -37.22 3.54 -17.15
C HIS A 26 -36.60 2.37 -17.92
N VAL A 27 -36.50 2.46 -19.24
CA VAL A 27 -35.80 1.45 -20.07
C VAL A 27 -34.28 1.62 -19.99
N LEU A 28 -33.79 2.86 -20.05
CA LEU A 28 -32.36 3.14 -20.11
C LEU A 28 -31.66 3.06 -18.74
N ALA A 29 -32.35 3.37 -17.64
CA ALA A 29 -31.74 3.36 -16.32
C ALA A 29 -31.20 1.96 -15.91
N PRO A 30 -31.95 0.85 -16.08
CA PRO A 30 -31.41 -0.48 -15.86
C PRO A 30 -30.27 -0.84 -16.82
N LEU A 31 -30.35 -0.41 -18.08
CA LEU A 31 -29.31 -0.66 -19.08
C LEU A 31 -27.98 0.01 -18.68
N ALA A 32 -28.01 1.21 -18.11
CA ALA A 32 -26.82 1.87 -17.59
C ALA A 32 -26.13 1.05 -16.48
N GLY A 33 -26.91 0.40 -15.61
CA GLY A 33 -26.41 -0.53 -14.60
C GLY A 33 -25.74 -1.75 -15.23
N PHE A 34 -26.41 -2.39 -16.19
CA PHE A 34 -25.88 -3.54 -16.93
C PHE A 34 -24.55 -3.21 -17.65
N ILE A 35 -24.46 -2.07 -18.35
CA ILE A 35 -23.22 -1.65 -19.00
C ILE A 35 -22.11 -1.43 -17.98
N ARG A 36 -22.42 -0.88 -16.80
CA ARG A 36 -21.44 -0.73 -15.73
C ARG A 36 -20.90 -2.07 -15.26
N GLU A 37 -21.75 -3.08 -15.12
CA GLU A 37 -21.34 -4.44 -14.79
C GLU A 37 -20.42 -5.04 -15.85
N LEU A 38 -20.74 -4.89 -17.13
CA LEU A 38 -19.88 -5.33 -18.24
C LEU A 38 -18.49 -4.68 -18.20
N ILE A 39 -18.42 -3.37 -17.93
CA ILE A 39 -17.14 -2.65 -17.81
C ILE A 39 -16.31 -3.21 -16.64
N VAL A 40 -16.95 -3.50 -15.51
CA VAL A 40 -16.29 -4.11 -14.34
C VAL A 40 -15.76 -5.50 -14.68
N GLN A 41 -16.57 -6.32 -15.34
CA GLN A 41 -16.17 -7.66 -15.79
C GLN A 41 -14.94 -7.59 -16.71
N GLY A 42 -15.00 -6.79 -17.78
CA GLY A 42 -13.87 -6.64 -18.70
C GLY A 42 -12.61 -6.06 -18.03
N THR A 43 -12.78 -5.17 -17.04
CA THR A 43 -11.66 -4.68 -16.24
C THR A 43 -11.02 -5.83 -15.46
N ASN A 44 -11.81 -6.64 -14.77
CA ASN A 44 -11.31 -7.78 -14.00
C ASN A 44 -10.60 -8.80 -14.89
N GLU A 45 -11.14 -9.10 -16.07
CA GLU A 45 -10.48 -9.97 -17.05
C GLU A 45 -9.13 -9.42 -17.49
N GLY A 46 -9.07 -8.12 -17.82
CA GLY A 46 -7.82 -7.44 -18.14
C GLY A 46 -6.84 -7.47 -16.97
N LEU A 47 -7.35 -7.34 -15.75
CA LEU A 47 -6.56 -7.47 -14.53
C LEU A 47 -6.01 -8.91 -14.38
N ASP A 48 -6.82 -9.93 -14.58
CA ASP A 48 -6.35 -11.32 -14.45
C ASP A 48 -5.31 -11.66 -15.52
N ALA A 49 -5.52 -11.21 -16.76
CA ALA A 49 -4.56 -11.39 -17.85
C ALA A 49 -3.21 -10.71 -17.55
N ALA A 50 -3.22 -9.47 -17.03
CA ALA A 50 -1.97 -8.80 -16.65
C ALA A 50 -1.30 -9.47 -15.43
N ARG A 51 -2.05 -10.05 -14.50
CA ARG A 51 -1.49 -10.84 -13.39
C ARG A 51 -0.81 -12.11 -13.92
N ALA A 52 -1.42 -12.81 -14.88
CA ALA A 52 -0.86 -14.00 -15.51
C ALA A 52 0.45 -13.70 -16.26
N ARG A 53 0.60 -12.49 -16.82
CA ARG A 53 1.86 -12.01 -17.42
C ARG A 53 2.92 -11.56 -16.41
N GLY A 54 2.64 -11.63 -15.10
CA GLY A 54 3.55 -11.15 -14.05
C GLY A 54 3.64 -9.63 -13.94
N ALA A 55 2.70 -8.87 -14.53
CA ALA A 55 2.72 -7.42 -14.42
C ALA A 55 2.44 -6.99 -12.98
N ARG A 56 3.35 -6.19 -12.42
CA ARG A 56 3.24 -5.70 -11.05
C ARG A 56 2.15 -4.62 -10.96
N ARG A 57 1.20 -4.82 -10.04
CA ARG A 57 0.11 -3.87 -9.77
C ARG A 57 0.38 -2.98 -8.57
N GLY A 58 -0.33 -1.86 -8.56
CA GLY A 58 -0.36 -0.93 -7.44
C GLY A 58 0.87 -0.03 -7.40
N ARG A 59 1.01 0.69 -6.29
CA ARG A 59 2.09 1.64 -6.10
C ARG A 59 3.45 0.92 -6.11
N PRO A 60 4.48 1.46 -6.78
CA PRO A 60 5.87 1.01 -6.63
C PRO A 60 6.30 0.92 -5.15
N PRO A 61 7.20 -0.01 -4.77
CA PRO A 61 7.64 -0.13 -3.39
C PRO A 61 8.40 1.14 -3.05
N VAL A 62 8.28 1.60 -1.81
CA VAL A 62 8.95 2.82 -1.37
C VAL A 62 10.44 2.59 -1.12
N MET A 63 10.82 1.35 -0.78
CA MET A 63 12.20 0.93 -0.59
C MET A 63 12.54 -0.22 -1.54
N ALA A 64 13.70 -0.14 -2.19
CA ALA A 64 14.31 -1.25 -2.90
C ALA A 64 14.90 -2.28 -1.91
N GLU A 65 15.09 -3.52 -2.36
CA GLU A 65 15.66 -4.59 -1.51
C GLU A 65 17.04 -4.23 -0.94
N GLU A 66 17.88 -3.57 -1.74
CA GLU A 66 19.18 -3.05 -1.29
C GLU A 66 19.04 -2.04 -0.15
N GLN A 67 18.04 -1.16 -0.21
CA GLN A 67 17.78 -0.18 0.84
C GLN A 67 17.26 -0.84 2.13
N VAL A 68 16.53 -1.94 2.01
CA VAL A 68 16.09 -2.73 3.17
C VAL A 68 17.28 -3.42 3.84
N ARG A 69 18.17 -4.03 3.04
CA ARG A 69 19.41 -4.63 3.55
C ARG A 69 20.30 -3.59 4.23
N HIS A 70 20.48 -2.43 3.59
CA HIS A 70 21.25 -1.35 4.17
C HIS A 70 20.63 -0.81 5.47
N ALA A 71 19.30 -0.73 5.56
CA ALA A 71 18.62 -0.37 6.80
C ALA A 71 18.88 -1.38 7.92
N TRP A 72 18.92 -2.68 7.61
CA TRP A 72 19.21 -3.75 8.57
C TRP A 72 20.66 -3.69 9.05
N ASP A 73 21.62 -3.52 8.15
CA ASP A 73 23.04 -3.37 8.49
C ASP A 73 23.29 -2.13 9.36
N LEU A 74 22.57 -1.03 9.11
CA LEU A 74 22.70 0.16 9.95
C LEU A 74 22.12 -0.05 11.36
N LEU A 75 21.14 -0.93 11.53
CA LEU A 75 20.52 -1.22 12.82
C LEU A 75 21.38 -2.10 13.73
N THR A 76 22.24 -2.96 13.17
CA THR A 76 23.17 -3.80 13.95
C THR A 76 24.33 -3.01 14.55
N HIS A 77 24.55 -1.76 14.12
CA HIS A 77 25.58 -0.91 14.68
C HIS A 77 25.09 -0.18 15.94
N PRO A 78 25.74 -0.37 17.10
CA PRO A 78 25.35 0.28 18.34
C PRO A 78 25.54 1.80 18.23
N GLY A 79 24.44 2.55 18.18
CA GLY A 79 24.43 4.01 18.07
C GLY A 79 23.45 4.57 17.03
N ASN A 80 22.99 3.74 16.09
CA ASN A 80 22.02 4.17 15.09
C ASN A 80 20.58 4.04 15.60
N THR A 81 19.83 5.14 15.52
CA THR A 81 18.39 5.13 15.83
C THR A 81 17.56 4.95 14.57
N VAL A 82 16.40 4.31 14.68
CA VAL A 82 15.41 4.19 13.57
C VAL A 82 15.09 5.54 12.95
N THR A 83 15.04 6.61 13.77
CA THR A 83 14.81 7.98 13.30
C THR A 83 15.96 8.51 12.44
N SER A 84 17.22 8.23 12.83
CA SER A 84 18.40 8.60 12.05
C SER A 84 18.41 7.90 10.69
N ILE A 85 18.16 6.58 10.69
CA ILE A 85 18.17 5.74 9.49
C ILE A 85 17.04 6.16 8.53
N ALA A 86 15.84 6.41 9.05
CA ALA A 86 14.72 6.90 8.25
C ALA A 86 15.05 8.22 7.54
N ARG A 87 15.70 9.16 8.25
CA ARG A 87 16.14 10.43 7.67
C ARG A 87 17.21 10.23 6.60
N LEU A 88 18.19 9.36 6.86
CA LEU A 88 19.27 9.05 5.92
C LEU A 88 18.73 8.43 4.62
N LEU A 89 17.76 7.52 4.73
CA LEU A 89 17.14 6.84 3.59
C LEU A 89 16.02 7.66 2.93
N GLY A 90 15.68 8.84 3.45
CA GLY A 90 14.64 9.71 2.90
C GLY A 90 13.22 9.14 3.03
N VAL A 91 12.98 8.23 3.96
CA VAL A 91 11.68 7.57 4.17
C VAL A 91 11.10 7.88 5.55
N SER A 92 9.80 7.65 5.72
CA SER A 92 9.18 7.80 7.03
C SER A 92 9.61 6.68 7.98
N ARG A 93 9.62 6.93 9.29
CA ARG A 93 9.83 5.86 10.30
C ARG A 93 8.82 4.72 10.14
N ASN A 94 7.58 5.05 9.79
CA ASN A 94 6.55 4.06 9.52
C ASN A 94 6.89 3.17 8.32
N THR A 95 7.56 3.72 7.31
CA THR A 95 8.08 2.94 6.19
C THR A 95 9.13 1.94 6.68
N ILE A 96 10.08 2.36 7.53
CA ILE A 96 11.07 1.43 8.10
C ILE A 96 10.39 0.29 8.86
N TYR A 97 9.46 0.58 9.77
CA TYR A 97 8.73 -0.45 10.51
C TYR A 97 7.91 -1.38 9.62
N LYS A 98 7.36 -0.86 8.51
CA LYS A 98 6.61 -1.66 7.54
C LYS A 98 7.50 -2.66 6.78
N TYR A 99 8.72 -2.27 6.47
CA TYR A 99 9.69 -3.13 5.76
C TYR A 99 10.52 -4.01 6.70
N LEU A 100 10.61 -3.66 7.99
CA LEU A 100 11.31 -4.41 9.04
C LEU A 100 10.35 -4.68 10.22
N PRO A 101 9.44 -5.67 10.08
CA PRO A 101 8.43 -5.97 11.10
C PRO A 101 9.01 -6.49 12.42
N GLU A 102 10.22 -7.05 12.41
CA GLU A 102 10.97 -7.49 13.60
C GLU A 102 11.17 -6.36 14.62
N LEU A 103 11.19 -5.10 14.15
CA LEU A 103 11.29 -3.91 15.00
C LEU A 103 9.97 -3.53 15.69
N GLN A 104 8.83 -4.04 15.22
CA GLN A 104 7.51 -3.76 15.82
C GLN A 104 7.20 -4.69 17.01
N GLY A 105 7.81 -5.88 17.05
CA GLY A 105 7.52 -6.94 18.03
C GLY A 105 8.39 -6.97 19.29
N GLY A 106 9.43 -6.13 19.38
CA GLY A 106 10.31 -6.12 20.57
C GLY A 106 11.24 -7.34 20.71
N GLU A 107 11.43 -8.16 19.67
CA GLU A 107 12.26 -9.37 19.74
C GLU A 107 13.77 -9.15 19.50
N VAL A 108 14.20 -7.95 19.09
CA VAL A 108 15.64 -7.65 18.94
C VAL A 108 16.35 -7.30 20.25
N ALA A 109 15.67 -7.41 21.40
CA ALA A 109 16.24 -7.04 22.70
C ALA A 109 17.10 -8.15 23.37
N HIS A 110 17.21 -9.37 22.84
CA HIS A 110 17.93 -10.45 23.54
C HIS A 110 18.92 -11.31 22.72
N ALA A 111 19.07 -11.12 21.41
CA ALA A 111 19.93 -12.02 20.62
C ALA A 111 21.43 -11.70 20.68
N GLU A 112 21.85 -10.49 21.13
CA GLU A 112 23.28 -10.12 21.15
C GLU A 112 23.88 -9.93 22.56
N ALA A 113 23.08 -10.03 23.64
CA ALA A 113 23.57 -9.82 25.00
C ALA A 113 24.29 -11.03 25.62
N THR A 114 24.28 -12.21 24.98
CA THR A 114 24.92 -13.44 25.52
C THR A 114 26.30 -13.76 24.93
N ALA A 115 26.81 -13.00 23.95
CA ALA A 115 28.10 -13.33 23.31
C ALA A 115 29.27 -12.39 23.66
N ALA A 116 29.06 -11.34 24.47
CA ALA A 116 30.10 -10.35 24.73
C ALA A 116 30.13 -9.84 26.19
N VAL A 117 30.25 -10.74 27.16
CA VAL A 117 30.77 -10.40 28.50
C VAL A 117 31.72 -11.52 28.95
N GLU A 118 32.93 -11.52 28.41
CA GLU A 118 34.10 -12.04 29.13
C GLU A 118 35.33 -11.26 28.63
N LEU A 119 35.54 -10.10 29.22
CA LEU A 119 36.89 -9.56 29.38
C LEU A 119 37.05 -9.19 30.85
N PRO A 120 38.08 -9.75 31.49
CA PRO A 120 38.89 -8.93 32.39
C PRO A 120 40.36 -8.96 31.94
N GLN A 121 40.86 -7.76 31.61
CA GLN A 121 42.28 -7.39 31.62
C GLN A 121 42.82 -7.36 33.09
N PRO A 122 44.08 -6.97 33.41
CA PRO A 122 45.40 -7.15 32.78
C PRO A 122 46.52 -7.61 33.77
N ALA A 123 47.68 -7.99 33.19
CA ALA A 123 49.08 -7.83 33.67
C ALA A 123 49.62 -8.57 34.93
N LYS A 124 50.75 -9.29 34.75
CA LYS A 124 52.08 -9.16 35.41
C LYS A 124 52.95 -10.38 35.00
N SER A 125 54.06 -10.18 34.26
CA SER A 125 55.46 -10.09 34.73
C SER A 125 56.07 -11.43 35.16
N THR A 126 57.12 -11.85 34.42
CA THR A 126 58.36 -12.56 34.85
C THR A 126 58.17 -13.91 35.56
N GLU A 127 58.67 -15.03 35.06
CA GLU A 127 60.09 -15.44 34.89
C GLU A 127 60.17 -16.66 33.96
#